data_AF-A0A6A5MGP2-F1
#
_entry.id   AF-A0A6A5MGP2-F1
#
_cell.length_a   1.000
_cell.length_b   1.000
_cell.length_c   1.000
_cell.angle_alpha   90.00
_cell.angle_beta   90.00
_cell.angle_gamma   90.00
#
_symmetry.space_group_name_H-M   'P 1'
#
loop_
_entity.id
_entity.type
_entity.pdbx_description
1 polymer ?
#
loop_
_entity_poly.entity_id
_entity_poly.type
_entity_poly.pdbx_seq_one_letter_code
_entity_poly.pdbx_strand_id
1 'polypeptide(L)'
;MASISPTSLMFKSFVKSTSQACYRISSLRTISVGWTKRNSPSLRTTGFRICCAAQPKTLEKVVEIVKKQLALPPETELTPQTKFTALGADSLDTVEIVMNFEEEFGINVEDENSENITTVEEAAELIEKLIQKKGEA
;
A
#
# COMPACT_ATOMS: atom_id res chain seq x y z
N MET A 1 8.72 -2.36 60.10
CA MET A 1 8.31 -1.06 59.52
C MET A 1 7.64 -1.37 58.20
N ALA A 2 6.37 -0.96 58.05
CA ALA A 2 5.55 -1.23 56.86
C ALA A 2 5.44 0.03 56.01
N SER A 3 5.59 -0.09 54.70
CA SER A 3 5.20 0.94 53.74
C SER A 3 4.68 0.27 52.46
N ILE A 4 3.36 0.27 52.32
CA ILE A 4 2.61 -0.16 51.13
C ILE A 4 2.14 1.13 50.45
N SER A 5 2.51 1.30 49.18
CA SER A 5 2.08 2.42 48.33
C SER A 5 1.07 1.92 47.30
N PRO A 6 -0.16 2.46 47.25
CA PRO A 6 -1.14 2.12 46.22
C PRO A 6 -1.05 3.10 45.05
N THR A 7 -0.64 2.63 43.86
CA THR A 7 -0.82 3.38 42.62
C THR A 7 -2.21 3.07 42.04
N SER A 8 -2.98 4.14 41.90
CA SER A 8 -4.38 4.18 41.49
C SER A 8 -4.58 3.74 40.04
N LEU A 9 -5.37 2.69 39.83
CA LEU A 9 -5.92 2.30 38.53
C LEU A 9 -7.22 3.07 38.28
N MET A 10 -7.16 4.05 37.38
CA MET A 10 -8.34 4.77 36.90
C MET A 10 -9.00 3.99 35.76
N PHE A 11 -10.01 3.20 36.12
CA PHE A 11 -11.03 2.67 35.20
C PHE A 11 -11.97 3.80 34.77
N LYS A 12 -12.14 4.01 33.46
CA LYS A 12 -13.27 4.74 32.88
C LYS A 12 -14.00 3.83 31.90
N SER A 13 -15.15 3.33 32.33
CA SER A 13 -16.15 2.67 31.50
C SER A 13 -17.37 3.59 31.45
N PHE A 14 -17.77 4.10 30.28
CA PHE A 14 -19.14 4.54 30.00
C PHE A 14 -19.23 4.99 28.51
N VAL A 15 -19.73 4.18 27.59
CA VAL A 15 -21.14 3.96 27.21
C VAL A 15 -21.84 5.18 26.56
N LYS A 16 -22.23 4.93 25.29
CA LYS A 16 -23.28 5.55 24.45
C LYS A 16 -23.06 6.95 23.85
N SER A 17 -22.98 6.97 22.51
CA SER A 17 -23.71 7.95 21.70
C SER A 17 -24.16 7.33 20.38
N THR A 18 -25.31 6.65 20.44
CA THR A 18 -26.17 6.37 19.28
C THR A 18 -27.06 7.59 19.08
N SER A 19 -26.76 8.40 18.07
CA SER A 19 -27.63 9.49 17.63
C SER A 19 -28.60 8.99 16.57
N GLN A 20 -29.87 9.18 16.89
CA GLN A 20 -31.07 8.87 16.13
C GLN A 20 -31.12 9.63 14.79
N ALA A 21 -31.67 9.00 13.75
CA ALA A 21 -32.36 9.71 12.68
C ALA A 21 -33.50 8.85 12.10
N CYS A 22 -34.64 8.99 12.78
CA CYS A 22 -36.03 8.94 12.31
C CYS A 22 -36.34 8.36 10.93
N TYR A 23 -36.86 7.14 10.97
CA TYR A 23 -37.86 6.60 10.05
C TYR A 23 -39.11 7.51 10.06
N ARG A 24 -39.35 8.23 8.97
CA ARG A 24 -40.66 8.83 8.68
C ARG A 24 -41.12 8.37 7.30
N ILE A 25 -42.07 7.46 7.35
CA ILE A 25 -43.02 7.09 6.32
C ILE A 25 -43.71 8.39 5.83
N SER A 26 -43.83 8.58 4.52
CA SER A 26 -45.07 8.97 3.81
C SER A 26 -44.80 9.61 2.45
N SER A 27 -45.71 9.30 1.52
CA SER A 27 -45.95 9.95 0.23
C SER A 27 -45.11 9.45 -0.95
N LEU A 28 -45.65 8.40 -1.57
CA LEU A 28 -45.54 8.13 -3.00
C LEU A 28 -45.67 9.42 -3.81
N ARG A 29 -44.68 9.74 -4.63
CA ARG A 29 -44.86 10.49 -5.87
C ARG A 29 -44.19 9.72 -6.99
N THR A 30 -45.02 8.91 -7.65
CA THR A 30 -44.86 8.48 -9.03
C THR A 30 -44.70 9.72 -9.92
N ILE A 31 -43.58 9.79 -10.63
CA ILE A 31 -43.46 10.63 -11.82
C ILE A 31 -42.59 9.91 -12.85
N SER A 32 -43.26 9.49 -13.92
CA SER A 32 -42.81 9.44 -15.32
C SER A 32 -41.43 8.89 -15.64
N VAL A 33 -41.44 7.71 -16.26
CA VAL A 33 -40.36 7.11 -17.05
C VAL A 33 -40.05 8.02 -18.24
N GLY A 34 -38.99 8.82 -18.12
CA GLY A 34 -38.37 9.55 -19.23
C GLY A 34 -37.17 8.76 -19.74
N TRP A 35 -37.33 8.12 -20.90
CA TRP A 35 -36.27 7.42 -21.61
C TRP A 35 -35.28 8.46 -22.16
N THR A 36 -34.26 8.81 -21.38
CA THR A 36 -33.12 9.60 -21.87
C THR A 36 -31.82 8.86 -21.59
N LYS A 37 -31.25 8.37 -22.69
CA LYS A 37 -29.85 8.06 -22.97
C LYS A 37 -28.87 8.72 -21.98
N ARG A 38 -28.44 7.97 -20.95
CA ARG A 38 -27.17 8.20 -20.25
C ARG A 38 -26.80 6.95 -19.46
N ASN A 39 -25.90 6.15 -20.00
CA ASN A 39 -25.22 5.11 -19.23
C ASN A 39 -24.21 5.80 -18.31
N SER A 40 -24.65 6.25 -17.14
CA SER A 40 -23.78 6.70 -16.05
C SER A 40 -24.01 5.72 -14.92
N PRO A 41 -23.02 4.90 -14.53
CA PRO A 41 -23.17 4.12 -13.32
C PRO A 41 -23.07 5.05 -12.12
N SER A 42 -24.05 4.87 -11.26
CA SER A 42 -24.29 5.51 -9.99
C SER A 42 -23.42 4.89 -8.90
N LEU A 43 -22.76 5.75 -8.12
CA LEU A 43 -22.44 5.64 -6.69
C LEU A 43 -21.70 4.38 -6.18
N ARG A 44 -20.53 4.59 -5.57
CA ARG A 44 -20.24 4.15 -4.19
C ARG A 44 -18.97 4.79 -3.66
N THR A 45 -19.13 5.50 -2.55
CA THR A 45 -18.17 5.76 -1.47
C THR A 45 -16.69 5.47 -1.73
N THR A 46 -15.89 6.52 -1.57
CA THR A 46 -14.45 6.56 -1.35
C THR A 46 -13.96 5.49 -0.37
N GLY A 47 -13.76 4.28 -0.87
CA GLY A 47 -12.81 3.33 -0.32
C GLY A 47 -11.52 3.56 -1.09
N PHE A 48 -10.53 4.14 -0.44
CA PHE A 48 -9.16 4.20 -0.92
C PHE A 48 -8.74 2.76 -1.29
N ARG A 49 -8.85 2.39 -2.58
CA ARG A 49 -8.24 1.16 -3.07
C ARG A 49 -6.77 1.47 -3.23
N ILE A 50 -6.00 1.15 -2.20
CA ILE A 50 -4.57 0.85 -2.37
C ILE A 50 -4.56 -0.51 -3.06
N CYS A 51 -4.69 -0.51 -4.39
CA CYS A 51 -4.40 -1.67 -5.19
C CYS A 51 -2.93 -1.59 -5.55
N CYS A 52 -2.06 -1.92 -4.58
CA CYS A 52 -0.74 -2.41 -4.92
C CYS A 52 -0.98 -3.68 -5.74
N ALA A 53 -0.63 -3.66 -7.02
CA ALA A 53 -0.85 -4.82 -7.90
C ALA A 53 0.11 -5.97 -7.55
N ALA A 54 1.23 -5.64 -6.88
CA ALA A 54 2.24 -6.58 -6.47
C ALA A 54 1.79 -7.49 -5.31
N GLN A 55 2.21 -8.77 -5.36
CA GLN A 55 2.13 -9.72 -4.26
C GLN A 55 2.91 -9.20 -3.02
N PRO A 56 2.36 -9.43 -1.80
CA PRO A 56 2.99 -8.96 -0.56
C PRO A 56 4.38 -9.58 -0.34
N LYS A 57 4.60 -10.82 -0.79
CA LYS A 57 5.88 -11.52 -0.67
C LYS A 57 7.00 -10.87 -1.48
N THR A 58 6.68 -10.36 -2.68
CA THR A 58 7.66 -9.66 -3.52
C THR A 58 8.04 -8.34 -2.88
N LEU A 59 7.06 -7.58 -2.40
CA LEU A 59 7.28 -6.31 -1.72
C LEU A 59 8.18 -6.46 -0.49
N GLU A 60 7.94 -7.48 0.35
CA GLU A 60 8.79 -7.77 1.52
C GLU A 60 10.25 -8.02 1.11
N LYS A 61 10.48 -8.85 0.08
CA LYS A 61 11.82 -9.11 -0.44
C LYS A 61 12.49 -7.87 -1.02
N VAL A 62 11.77 -7.06 -1.79
CA VAL A 62 12.28 -5.81 -2.35
C VAL A 62 12.71 -4.88 -1.21
N VAL A 63 11.89 -4.73 -0.18
CA VAL A 63 12.21 -3.94 1.01
C VAL A 63 13.46 -4.47 1.72
N GLU A 64 13.60 -5.79 1.88
CA GLU A 64 14.79 -6.39 2.49
C GLU A 64 16.07 -6.10 1.71
N ILE A 65 16.04 -6.24 0.38
CA ILE A 65 17.21 -5.98 -0.49
C ILE A 65 17.61 -4.51 -0.43
N VAL A 66 16.63 -3.60 -0.50
CA VAL A 66 16.87 -2.16 -0.42
C VAL A 66 17.46 -1.77 0.94
N LYS A 67 16.95 -2.34 2.04
CA LYS A 67 17.50 -2.10 3.38
C LYS A 67 18.94 -2.59 3.51
N LYS A 68 19.25 -3.76 2.94
CA LYS A 68 20.61 -4.32 2.93
C LYS A 68 21.57 -3.44 2.14
N GLN A 69 21.16 -3.00 0.94
CA GLN A 69 22.03 -2.20 0.08
C GLN A 69 22.31 -0.81 0.66
N LEU A 70 21.28 -0.14 1.16
CA LEU A 70 21.40 1.21 1.74
C LEU A 70 21.81 1.19 3.22
N ALA A 71 22.19 0.03 3.76
CA ALA A 71 22.55 -0.17 5.17
C ALA A 71 21.55 0.49 6.17
N LEU A 72 20.26 0.42 5.85
CA LEU A 72 19.20 1.02 6.67
C LEU A 72 18.95 0.17 7.93
N PRO A 73 18.62 0.81 9.07
CA PRO A 73 18.29 0.06 10.27
C PRO A 73 17.04 -0.79 10.07
N PRO A 74 16.94 -1.95 10.76
CA PRO A 74 15.82 -2.88 10.58
C PRO A 74 14.47 -2.24 10.92
N GLU A 75 14.48 -1.31 11.88
CA GLU A 75 13.33 -0.53 12.35
C GLU A 75 12.78 0.47 11.32
N THR A 76 13.51 0.72 10.21
CA THR A 76 13.03 1.63 9.17
C THR A 76 11.86 1.00 8.44
N GLU A 77 10.67 1.55 8.60
CA GLU A 77 9.49 1.13 7.82
C GLU A 77 9.55 1.73 6.42
N LEU A 78 9.57 0.87 5.39
CA LEU A 78 9.45 1.29 4.00
C LEU A 78 8.02 1.06 3.54
N THR A 79 7.38 2.11 3.05
CA THR A 79 6.05 2.02 2.42
C THR A 79 6.20 1.81 0.91
N PRO A 80 5.21 1.21 0.22
CA PRO A 80 5.24 1.03 -1.23
C PRO A 80 5.48 2.34 -2.00
N GLN A 81 4.98 3.46 -1.46
CA GLN A 81 5.11 4.81 -2.05
C GLN A 81 6.47 5.46 -1.77
N THR A 82 7.35 4.80 -1.01
CA THR A 82 8.67 5.34 -0.66
C THR A 82 9.54 5.37 -1.89
N LYS A 83 10.15 6.53 -2.15
CA LYS A 83 11.10 6.72 -3.24
C LYS A 83 12.51 6.34 -2.81
N PHE A 84 13.29 5.73 -3.69
CA PHE A 84 14.68 5.39 -3.38
C PHE A 84 15.53 6.64 -3.12
N THR A 85 15.29 7.73 -3.85
CA THR A 85 15.92 9.02 -3.62
C THR A 85 15.59 9.61 -2.24
N ALA A 86 14.43 9.30 -1.66
CA ALA A 86 14.07 9.74 -0.31
C ALA A 86 14.81 8.95 0.78
N LEU A 87 15.31 7.76 0.45
CA LEU A 87 16.16 6.93 1.31
C LEU A 87 17.64 7.28 1.17
N GLY A 88 17.98 8.25 0.31
CA GLY A 88 19.36 8.66 0.04
C GLY A 88 20.07 7.79 -0.98
N ALA A 89 19.35 6.94 -1.72
CA ALA A 89 19.94 6.20 -2.84
C ALA A 89 20.35 7.17 -3.95
N ASP A 90 21.59 7.08 -4.39
CA ASP A 90 22.10 7.79 -5.55
C ASP A 90 21.93 6.98 -6.85
N SER A 91 22.45 7.51 -7.95
CA SER A 91 22.38 6.84 -9.25
C SER A 91 23.15 5.53 -9.31
N LEU A 92 24.23 5.39 -8.53
CA LEU A 92 25.03 4.16 -8.46
C LEU A 92 24.33 3.12 -7.59
N ASP A 93 23.80 3.54 -6.44
CA ASP A 93 23.02 2.70 -5.54
C ASP A 93 21.82 2.08 -6.28
N THR A 94 21.15 2.86 -7.14
CA THR A 94 20.00 2.37 -7.92
C THR A 94 20.40 1.24 -8.87
N VAL A 95 21.57 1.33 -9.52
CA VAL A 95 22.11 0.28 -10.39
C VAL A 95 22.44 -0.97 -9.57
N GLU A 96 23.10 -0.82 -8.42
CA GLU A 96 23.43 -1.95 -7.54
C GLU A 96 22.18 -2.67 -7.00
N ILE A 97 21.15 -1.90 -6.61
CA ILE A 97 19.86 -2.45 -6.16
C ILE A 97 19.21 -3.27 -7.27
N VAL A 98 19.21 -2.78 -8.51
CA VAL A 98 18.63 -3.49 -9.66
C VAL A 98 19.37 -4.78 -9.95
N MET A 99 20.71 -4.76 -9.93
CA MET A 99 21.52 -5.97 -10.11
C MET A 99 21.20 -7.03 -9.05
N ASN A 100 21.03 -6.61 -7.79
CA ASN A 100 20.62 -7.52 -6.72
C ASN A 100 19.21 -8.11 -6.96
N PHE A 101 18.28 -7.35 -7.54
CA PHE A 101 16.96 -7.88 -7.90
C PHE A 101 17.07 -8.94 -9.02
N GLU A 102 17.90 -8.71 -10.03
CA GLU A 102 18.15 -9.68 -11.09
C GLU A 102 18.71 -10.99 -10.53
N GLU A 103 19.66 -10.92 -9.60
CA GLU A 103 20.25 -12.09 -8.96
C GLU A 103 19.24 -12.83 -8.05
N GLU A 104 18.52 -12.11 -7.18
CA GLU A 104 17.60 -12.69 -6.20
C GLU A 104 16.34 -13.30 -6.83
N PHE A 105 15.81 -12.69 -7.90
CA PHE A 105 14.61 -13.17 -8.59
C PHE A 105 14.93 -13.95 -9.88
N GLY A 106 16.19 -13.96 -10.31
CA GLY A 106 16.63 -14.61 -11.55
C GLY A 106 15.96 -14.01 -12.79
N ILE A 107 15.72 -12.70 -12.79
CA ILE A 107 15.10 -11.96 -13.90
C ILE A 107 16.15 -11.13 -14.65
N ASN A 108 15.76 -10.56 -15.79
CA ASN A 108 16.58 -9.63 -16.55
C ASN A 108 15.79 -8.32 -16.71
N VAL A 109 16.26 -7.26 -16.09
CA VAL A 109 15.66 -5.92 -16.14
C VAL A 109 16.45 -5.11 -17.16
N GLU A 110 15.77 -4.61 -18.19
CA GLU A 110 16.42 -3.74 -19.18
C GLU A 110 16.75 -2.38 -18.56
N ASP A 111 17.89 -1.79 -18.93
CA ASP A 111 18.37 -0.49 -18.39
C ASP A 111 17.30 0.61 -18.46
N GLU A 112 16.54 0.67 -19.56
CA GLU A 112 15.43 1.64 -19.71
C GLU A 112 14.37 1.46 -18.62
N ASN A 113 14.03 0.22 -18.24
CA ASN A 113 13.07 -0.03 -17.17
C ASN A 113 13.68 0.28 -15.80
N SER A 114 14.95 -0.03 -15.60
CA SER A 114 15.73 0.24 -14.37
C SER A 114 15.79 1.72 -14.02
N GLU A 115 16.00 2.59 -15.01
CA GLU A 115 16.02 4.05 -14.83
C GLU A 115 14.63 4.64 -14.47
N ASN A 116 13.56 3.96 -14.88
CA ASN A 116 12.20 4.37 -14.58
C ASN A 116 11.72 3.94 -13.19
N ILE A 117 12.48 3.11 -12.46
CA ILE A 117 12.08 2.63 -11.13
C ILE A 117 12.40 3.71 -10.08
N THR A 118 11.36 4.40 -9.60
CA THR A 118 11.53 5.47 -8.60
C THR A 118 11.04 5.08 -7.22
N THR A 119 10.10 4.13 -7.14
CA THR A 119 9.45 3.69 -5.90
C THR A 119 9.56 2.19 -5.65
N VAL A 120 9.40 1.79 -4.38
CA VAL A 120 9.37 0.37 -3.97
C VAL A 120 8.23 -0.39 -4.66
N GLU A 121 7.07 0.25 -4.82
CA GLU A 121 5.92 -0.33 -5.52
C GLU A 121 6.21 -0.60 -7.00
N GLU A 122 6.77 0.38 -7.72
CA GLU A 122 7.17 0.23 -9.12
C GLU A 122 8.17 -0.92 -9.30
N ALA A 123 9.15 -1.04 -8.41
CA ALA A 123 10.13 -2.11 -8.44
C ALA A 123 9.46 -3.49 -8.32
N ALA A 124 8.58 -3.67 -7.32
CA ALA A 124 7.90 -4.93 -7.09
C ALA A 124 6.96 -5.30 -8.24
N GLU A 125 6.23 -4.33 -8.80
CA GLU A 125 5.37 -4.58 -9.95
C GLU A 125 6.15 -5.00 -11.21
N LEU A 126 7.31 -4.38 -11.45
CA LEU A 126 8.17 -4.74 -12.58
C LEU A 126 8.75 -6.14 -12.42
N ILE A 127 9.24 -6.47 -11.22
CA ILE A 127 9.74 -7.80 -10.89
C ILE A 127 8.67 -8.85 -11.17
N GLU A 128 7.42 -8.63 -10.74
CA GLU A 128 6.34 -9.59 -10.96
C GLU A 128 5.96 -9.75 -12.43
N LYS A 129 5.95 -8.66 -13.20
CA LYS A 129 5.73 -8.72 -14.65
C LYS A 129 6.80 -9.56 -15.33
N LEU A 130 8.06 -9.41 -14.92
CA LEU A 130 9.19 -10.16 -15.49
C LEU A 130 9.17 -11.63 -15.06
N ILE A 131 8.81 -11.94 -13.81
CA ILE A 131 8.62 -13.32 -13.34
C ILE A 131 7.53 -14.02 -14.14
N GLN A 132 6.39 -13.36 -14.38
CA GLN A 132 5.30 -13.91 -15.20
C GLN A 132 5.76 -14.17 -16.64
N LYS A 133 6.47 -13.21 -17.25
CA LYS A 133 6.99 -13.34 -18.62
C LYS A 133 8.02 -14.48 -18.75
N LYS A 134 8.84 -14.72 -17.73
CA LYS A 134 9.81 -15.83 -17.71
C LYS A 134 9.14 -17.21 -17.63
N GLY A 135 7.97 -17.31 -16.99
CA GLY A 135 7.24 -18.58 -16.87
C GLY A 135 6.55 -19.05 -18.16
N GLU A 136 6.42 -18.18 -19.15
CA GLU A 136 5.78 -18.47 -20.44
C GLU A 136 6.78 -18.83 -21.57
N ALA A 137 8.09 -18.81 -21.28
CA ALA A 137 9.18 -19.11 -22.20
C ALA A 137 9.86 -20.46 -21.87
#